data_AF-A0A8D0CFE9-F1
#
_entry.id   AF-A0A8D0CFE9-F1
#
_cell.length_a   1.000
_cell.length_b   1.000
_cell.length_c   1.000
_cell.angle_alpha   90.00
_cell.angle_beta   90.00
_cell.angle_gamma   90.00
#
_symmetry.space_group_name_H-M   'P 1'
#
loop_
_entity.id
_entity.type
_entity.pdbx_description
1 polymer ?
#
loop_
_entity_poly.entity_id
_entity_poly.type
_entity_poly.pdbx_seq_one_letter_code
_entity_poly.pdbx_strand_id
1 'polypeptide(L)'
;MSSGNAKIGHPAPYFKATALLWSTVFISCPFLHFRGLFVIDDKGILRQITINDLPVGRSVDETLRLVQAFQHTDKYGEVCPAGWKPGKDTIIPDVQKSKEFFSKQN
;
A
#
# COMPACT_ATOMS: atom_id res chain seq x y z
N MET A 1 13.01 7.35 23.26
CA MET A 1 11.64 6.85 23.44
C MET A 1 10.71 8.05 23.43
N SER A 2 9.99 8.29 22.34
CA SER A 2 9.01 9.39 22.27
C SER A 2 7.65 8.76 21.98
N SER A 3 6.75 8.79 22.97
CA SER A 3 5.38 8.33 22.85
C SER A 3 4.54 9.41 22.15
N GLY A 4 4.34 9.26 20.84
CA GLY A 4 3.38 10.08 20.11
C GLY A 4 1.95 9.65 20.44
N ASN A 5 1.21 10.48 21.16
CA ASN A 5 -0.22 10.31 21.41
C ASN A 5 -1.03 10.53 20.13
N ALA A 6 -1.19 9.48 19.31
CA ALA A 6 -2.16 9.47 18.24
C ALA A 6 -3.56 9.21 18.83
N LYS A 7 -4.40 10.25 18.88
CA LYS A 7 -5.81 10.11 19.25
C LYS A 7 -6.51 9.27 18.19
N ILE A 8 -6.86 8.03 18.55
CA ILE A 8 -7.64 7.12 17.72
C ILE A 8 -9.05 7.71 17.64
N GLY A 9 -9.49 8.09 16.45
CA GLY A 9 -10.87 8.52 16.20
C GLY A 9 -11.87 7.41 16.59
N HIS A 10 -13.11 7.79 16.89
CA HIS A 10 -14.17 6.87 17.29
C HIS A 10 -14.24 5.66 16.34
N PRO A 11 -14.30 4.42 16.85
CA PRO A 11 -14.47 3.24 16.01
C PRO A 11 -15.82 3.32 15.29
N ALA A 12 -15.79 3.26 13.95
CA ALA A 12 -17.01 3.08 13.16
C ALA A 12 -17.64 1.74 13.57
N PRO A 13 -18.87 1.73 14.13
CA PRO A 13 -19.53 0.49 14.44
C PRO A 13 -19.86 -0.19 13.11
N TYR A 14 -19.55 -1.49 12.99
CA TYR A 14 -19.82 -2.36 11.84
C TYR A 14 -18.76 -2.50 10.73
N PHE A 15 -17.46 -2.38 11.03
CA PHE A 15 -16.42 -2.95 10.14
C PHE A 15 -15.86 -4.26 10.71
N LYS A 16 -16.49 -5.39 10.40
CA LYS A 16 -15.85 -6.71 10.51
C LYS A 16 -14.86 -6.83 9.34
N ALA A 17 -13.58 -6.63 9.58
CA ALA A 17 -12.55 -6.99 8.61
C ALA A 17 -12.41 -8.52 8.59
N THR A 18 -13.31 -9.20 7.86
CA THR A 18 -13.18 -10.63 7.57
C THR A 18 -12.30 -10.77 6.32
N ALA A 19 -11.00 -10.99 6.52
CA ALA A 19 -10.12 -11.41 5.44
C ALA A 19 -10.45 -12.86 5.05
N LEU A 20 -11.35 -13.05 4.09
CA LEU A 20 -11.54 -14.34 3.42
C LEU A 20 -10.70 -14.33 2.15
N LEU A 21 -9.49 -14.90 2.21
CA LEU A 21 -8.77 -15.31 1.02
C LEU A 21 -9.18 -16.76 0.72
N TRP A 22 -9.97 -16.94 -0.34
CA TRP A 22 -10.22 -18.27 -0.88
C TRP A 22 -8.95 -18.77 -1.57
N SER A 23 -8.49 -19.93 -1.10
CA SER A 23 -7.47 -20.78 -1.72
C SER A 23 -6.02 -20.27 -1.61
N THR A 24 -5.31 -20.85 -0.63
CA THR A 24 -3.94 -21.43 -0.72
C THR A 24 -3.02 -20.98 0.41
N VAL A 25 -2.66 -21.97 1.24
CA VAL A 25 -1.75 -21.99 2.41
C VAL A 25 -2.25 -21.28 3.67
N PHE A 26 -3.17 -21.96 4.36
CA PHE A 26 -3.31 -21.87 5.82
C PHE A 26 -2.20 -22.70 6.46
N ILE A 27 -1.21 -22.06 7.08
CA ILE A 27 -0.51 -22.72 8.18
C ILE A 27 -1.53 -22.82 9.31
N SER A 28 -1.99 -24.04 9.58
CA SER A 28 -2.88 -24.38 10.69
C SER A 28 -2.16 -24.13 12.02
N CYS A 29 -2.11 -22.88 12.45
CA CYS A 29 -1.80 -22.51 13.83
C CYS A 29 -3.06 -21.91 14.45
N PRO A 30 -3.68 -22.57 15.44
CA PRO A 30 -4.89 -22.05 16.04
C PRO A 30 -4.50 -20.77 16.79
N PHE A 31 -5.16 -19.65 16.45
CA PHE A 31 -5.13 -18.35 17.15
C PHE A 31 -4.01 -17.34 16.85
N LEU A 32 -3.15 -17.54 15.85
CA LEU A 32 -2.07 -16.58 15.57
C LEU A 32 -2.26 -15.85 14.23
N HIS A 33 -2.74 -14.61 14.30
CA HIS A 33 -2.93 -13.75 13.13
C HIS A 33 -1.62 -13.02 12.80
N PHE A 34 -1.15 -13.14 11.56
CA PHE A 34 -0.08 -12.30 11.03
C PHE A 34 -0.52 -10.83 10.93
N ARG A 35 0.44 -9.91 10.94
CA ARG A 35 0.16 -8.46 10.87
C ARG A 35 -0.10 -8.04 9.42
N GLY A 36 -1.34 -8.21 8.98
CA GLY A 36 -1.82 -7.77 7.67
C GLY A 36 -2.18 -6.28 7.61
N LEU A 37 -1.83 -5.61 6.52
CA LEU A 37 -2.32 -4.29 6.12
C LEU A 37 -2.84 -4.38 4.70
N PHE A 38 -4.02 -3.81 4.46
CA PHE A 38 -4.69 -3.81 3.17
C PHE A 38 -4.98 -2.37 2.78
N VAL A 39 -4.57 -1.97 1.58
CA VAL A 39 -4.93 -0.69 0.97
C VAL A 39 -6.02 -0.96 -0.06
N ILE A 40 -7.19 -0.38 0.18
CA ILE A 40 -8.38 -0.51 -0.64
C ILE A 40 -8.68 0.87 -1.23
N ASP A 41 -8.99 0.92 -2.53
CA ASP A 41 -9.34 2.17 -3.20
C ASP A 41 -10.80 2.59 -2.95
N ASP A 42 -11.19 3.75 -3.48
CA ASP A 42 -12.52 4.33 -3.38
C ASP A 42 -13.61 3.49 -4.10
N LYS A 43 -13.19 2.59 -5.00
CA LYS A 43 -14.06 1.65 -5.73
C LYS A 43 -14.17 0.31 -5.02
N GLY A 44 -13.54 0.15 -3.84
CA GLY A 44 -13.55 -1.09 -3.09
C GLY A 44 -12.61 -2.17 -3.66
N ILE A 45 -11.70 -1.83 -4.56
CA ILE A 45 -10.71 -2.74 -5.14
C ILE A 45 -9.48 -2.77 -4.25
N LEU A 46 -9.01 -3.97 -3.94
CA LEU A 46 -7.78 -4.19 -3.19
C LEU A 46 -6.56 -3.88 -4.06
N ARG A 47 -5.73 -2.92 -3.64
CA ARG A 47 -4.57 -2.43 -4.42
C ARG A 47 -3.23 -2.91 -3.88
N GLN A 48 -3.12 -3.09 -2.57
CA GLN A 48 -1.87 -3.47 -1.94
C GLN A 48 -2.12 -4.26 -0.65
N ILE A 49 -1.27 -5.26 -0.43
CA ILE A 49 -1.28 -6.14 0.74
C ILE A 49 0.13 -6.18 1.31
N THR A 50 0.29 -5.84 2.59
CA THR A 50 1.51 -6.10 3.36
C THR A 50 1.19 -7.11 4.45
N ILE A 51 1.96 -8.19 4.52
CA ILE A 51 1.87 -9.18 5.59
C ILE A 51 3.22 -9.27 6.27
N ASN A 52 3.27 -8.87 7.54
CA ASN A 52 4.47 -8.97 8.35
C ASN A 52 4.33 -10.08 9.40
N ASP A 53 5.46 -10.68 9.74
CA ASP A 53 5.55 -11.56 10.89
C ASP A 53 5.36 -10.79 12.21
N LEU A 54 5.04 -11.49 13.29
CA LEU A 54 4.67 -10.93 14.58
C LEU A 54 5.70 -9.97 15.20
N PRO A 55 7.03 -10.24 15.15
CA PRO A 55 8.02 -9.37 15.79
C PRO A 55 8.33 -8.12 14.96
N VAL A 56 7.92 -8.06 13.68
CA VAL A 56 8.27 -6.98 12.76
C VAL A 56 7.11 -6.01 12.59
N GLY A 57 7.33 -4.75 12.99
CA GLY A 57 6.38 -3.66 12.80
C GLY A 57 6.20 -3.28 11.32
N ARG A 58 5.09 -2.59 11.03
CA ARG A 58 4.84 -2.00 9.71
C ARG A 58 5.36 -0.57 9.67
N SER A 59 5.64 -0.06 8.47
CA SER A 59 6.00 1.35 8.27
C SER A 59 4.77 2.17 7.89
N VAL A 60 4.48 3.21 8.67
CA VAL A 60 3.41 4.18 8.38
C VAL A 60 3.80 5.03 7.17
N ASP A 61 5.07 5.42 7.07
CA ASP A 61 5.56 6.23 5.95
C ASP A 61 5.43 5.50 4.61
N GLU A 62 5.68 4.18 4.61
CA GLU A 62 5.50 3.37 3.41
C GLU A 62 4.02 3.22 3.03
N THR A 63 3.16 3.07 4.03
CA THR A 63 1.70 3.02 3.79
C THR A 63 1.21 4.34 3.17
N LEU A 64 1.66 5.48 3.72
CA LEU A 64 1.32 6.79 3.18
C LEU A 64 1.86 6.98 1.76
N ARG A 65 3.11 6.56 1.50
CA ARG A 65 3.72 6.61 0.18
C ARG A 65 2.92 5.80 -0.84
N LEU A 66 2.48 4.60 -0.48
CA LEU A 66 1.68 3.74 -1.34
C LEU A 66 0.31 4.34 -1.65
N VAL A 67 -0.38 4.89 -0.64
CA VAL A 67 -1.67 5.58 -0.84
C VAL A 67 -1.51 6.78 -1.80
N GLN A 68 -0.49 7.60 -1.60
CA GLN A 68 -0.19 8.74 -2.48
C GLN A 68 0.18 8.30 -3.90
N ALA A 69 0.90 7.19 -4.04
CA ALA A 69 1.26 6.63 -5.35
C ALA A 69 0.00 6.19 -6.11
N PHE A 70 -0.90 5.43 -5.48
CA PHE A 70 -2.15 5.01 -6.12
C PHE A 70 -3.03 6.20 -6.50
N GLN A 71 -3.15 7.20 -5.62
CA GLN A 71 -3.89 8.43 -5.95
C GLN A 71 -3.28 9.18 -7.14
N HIS A 72 -1.95 9.18 -7.25
CA HIS A 72 -1.26 9.79 -8.39
C HIS A 72 -1.53 9.02 -9.68
N THR A 73 -1.37 7.69 -9.66
CA THR A 73 -1.63 6.85 -10.84
C THR A 73 -3.08 6.94 -11.30
N ASP A 74 -4.04 7.01 -10.37
CA ASP A 74 -5.46 7.09 -10.71
C ASP A 74 -5.84 8.46 -11.29
N LYS A 75 -5.14 9.54 -10.88
CA LYS A 75 -5.40 10.91 -11.37
C LYS A 75 -4.74 11.21 -12.71
N TYR A 76 -3.50 10.78 -12.91
CA TYR A 76 -2.68 11.15 -14.08
C TYR A 76 -2.56 10.04 -15.12
N GLY A 77 -2.87 8.78 -14.76
CA GLY A 77 -2.69 7.62 -15.66
C GLY A 77 -1.23 7.25 -15.90
N GLU A 78 -0.31 7.83 -15.14
CA GLU A 78 1.12 7.52 -15.17
C GLU A 78 1.46 6.44 -14.14
N VAL A 79 2.60 5.77 -14.29
CA VAL A 79 3.06 4.75 -13.34
C VAL A 79 4.22 5.26 -12.49
N CYS A 80 4.19 4.90 -11.21
CA CYS A 80 5.20 5.31 -10.24
C CYS A 80 6.39 4.32 -10.24
N PRO A 81 7.64 4.77 -10.43
CA PRO A 81 8.82 3.93 -10.31
C PRO A 81 9.09 3.46 -8.87
N ALA A 82 10.06 2.56 -8.70
CA ALA A 82 10.45 2.05 -7.39
C ALA A 82 10.87 3.19 -6.44
N GLY A 83 10.32 3.17 -5.21
CA GLY A 83 10.61 4.19 -4.21
C GLY A 83 10.05 5.58 -4.52
N TRP A 84 9.12 5.70 -5.48
CA TRP A 84 8.50 6.97 -5.82
C TRP A 84 7.88 7.67 -4.61
N LYS A 85 8.04 8.99 -4.56
CA LYS A 85 7.48 9.91 -3.57
C LYS A 85 6.86 11.11 -4.29
N PRO A 86 5.93 11.85 -3.66
CA PRO A 86 5.36 13.04 -4.26
C PRO A 86 6.43 14.01 -4.80
N GLY A 87 6.27 14.42 -6.06
CA GLY A 87 7.22 15.32 -6.74
C GLY A 87 8.40 14.63 -7.43
N LYS A 88 8.52 13.30 -7.37
CA LYS A 88 9.47 12.55 -8.18
C LYS A 88 8.93 12.24 -9.57
N ASP A 89 9.86 12.06 -10.51
CA ASP A 89 9.55 11.69 -11.89
C ASP A 89 8.76 10.37 -11.93
N THR A 90 7.85 10.31 -12.89
CA THR A 90 6.95 9.19 -13.19
C THR A 90 7.20 8.68 -14.59
N ILE A 91 6.62 7.53 -14.91
CA ILE A 91 6.75 6.90 -16.23
C ILE A 91 5.39 6.96 -16.91
N ILE A 92 5.34 7.49 -18.12
CA ILE A 92 4.16 7.38 -18.98
C ILE A 92 4.14 5.97 -19.56
N PRO A 93 3.04 5.18 -19.41
CA PRO A 93 2.96 3.80 -19.87
C PRO A 93 2.78 3.71 -21.40
N ASP A 94 3.75 4.22 -22.15
CA ASP A 94 3.84 4.17 -23.60
C ASP A 94 5.29 3.87 -24.02
N VAL A 95 5.47 3.08 -25.09
CA VAL A 95 6.79 2.59 -25.53
C VAL A 95 7.72 3.73 -25.97
N GLN A 96 7.18 4.79 -26.58
CA GLN A 96 8.00 5.92 -27.03
C GLN A 96 8.22 6.92 -25.89
N LYS A 97 7.17 7.26 -25.13
CA LYS A 97 7.26 8.26 -24.06
C LYS A 97 8.04 7.76 -22.84
N SER A 98 7.99 6.47 -22.53
CA SER A 98 8.78 5.91 -21.42
C SER A 98 10.30 6.07 -21.61
N LYS A 99 10.78 6.16 -22.86
CA LYS A 99 12.21 6.39 -23.14
C LYS A 99 12.71 7.71 -22.56
N GLU A 100 11.86 8.75 -22.51
CA GLU A 100 12.23 10.04 -21.91
C GLU A 100 12.61 9.88 -20.43
N PHE A 101 11.88 9.05 -19.70
CA PHE A 101 12.21 8.72 -18.32
C PHE A 101 13.52 7.92 -18.23
N PHE A 102 13.69 6.87 -19.03
CA PHE A 102 14.89 6.02 -18.99
C PHE A 102 16.16 6.75 -19.44
N SER A 103 16.06 7.70 -20.37
CA SER A 103 17.18 8.55 -20.80
C SER A 103 17.56 9.60 -19.75
N LYS A 104 16.66 9.98 -18.84
CA LYS A 104 16.93 10.93 -17.76
C LYS A 104 17.58 10.27 -16.53
N GLN A 105 17.36 8.97 -16.33
CA GLN A 105 17.83 8.22 -15.16
C GLN A 105 19.15 7.45 -15.39
N ASN A 106 19.55 7.26 -16.65
CA ASN A 106 20.86 6.71 -17.05
C ASN A 106 21.85 7.83 -17.34
#